data_AF-A0A4Y2SX59-F1
#
_entry.id   AF-A0A4Y2SX59-F1
#
_cell.length_a   1.000
_cell.length_b   1.000
_cell.length_c   1.000
_cell.angle_alpha   90.00
_cell.angle_beta   90.00
_cell.angle_gamma   90.00
#
_symmetry.space_group_name_H-M   'P 1'
#
loop_
_entity.id
_entity.type
_entity.pdbx_description
1 polymer ?
#
loop_
_entity_poly.entity_id
_entity_poly.type
_entity_poly.pdbx_seq_one_letter_code
_entity_poly.pdbx_strand_id
1 'polypeptide(L)'
;MGKKKNYPFSGHQKDFNLSLNEPFDSFFIMKRISSQNENFNSVSPFLVQKGINSSIGDVKSIRKLRSGDLLIEVSSRKQAQQIAKLNALSTLPVTVSAHSTLNSSKGVVTCGELLHTPTEEITEDLKCQGVTHVRRIKIRREGKLLDTKPPQGHIFFRCDGHHDPEVP
;
A
#
# COMPACT_ATOMS: atom_id res chain seq x y z
N MET A 1 33.33 21.78 -12.62
CA MET A 1 32.18 22.39 -11.92
C MET A 1 30.89 21.83 -12.52
N GLY A 2 30.25 20.88 -11.84
CA GLY A 2 29.06 20.18 -12.35
C GLY A 2 27.78 21.00 -12.11
N LYS A 3 26.97 21.17 -13.16
CA LYS A 3 25.73 21.96 -13.12
C LYS A 3 24.70 21.30 -12.18
N LYS A 4 24.24 22.03 -11.16
CA LYS A 4 23.08 21.63 -10.34
C LYS A 4 21.83 21.69 -11.21
N LYS A 5 21.17 20.54 -11.43
CA LYS A 5 19.82 20.50 -12.00
C LYS A 5 18.84 20.83 -10.88
N ASN A 6 18.22 21.99 -10.95
CA ASN A 6 17.08 22.35 -10.11
C ASN A 6 15.88 21.55 -10.61
N TYR A 7 15.54 20.48 -9.91
CA TYR A 7 14.23 19.88 -10.03
C TYR A 7 13.30 20.67 -9.10
N PRO A 8 12.35 21.46 -9.62
CA PRO A 8 11.31 21.99 -8.76
C PRO A 8 10.51 20.80 -8.24
N PHE A 9 10.38 20.69 -6.92
CA PHE A 9 9.37 19.86 -6.28
C PHE A 9 8.02 20.47 -6.64
N SER A 10 7.53 20.18 -7.85
CA SER A 10 6.17 20.50 -8.29
C SER A 10 5.23 19.48 -7.66
N GLY A 11 5.11 19.51 -6.34
CA GLY A 11 3.94 18.99 -5.66
C GLY A 11 2.80 19.95 -5.96
N HIS A 12 1.89 19.59 -6.86
CA HIS A 12 0.59 20.23 -6.91
C HIS A 12 -0.03 20.04 -5.52
N GLN A 13 -0.14 21.11 -4.72
CA GLN A 13 -1.11 21.13 -3.63
C GLN A 13 -2.47 21.05 -4.31
N LYS A 14 -3.00 19.83 -4.47
CA LYS A 14 -4.42 19.67 -4.72
C LYS A 14 -5.11 20.05 -3.43
N ASP A 15 -5.87 21.15 -3.47
CA ASP A 15 -6.77 21.55 -2.39
C ASP A 15 -7.65 20.34 -2.03
N PHE A 16 -7.43 19.79 -0.84
CA PHE A 16 -8.19 18.66 -0.34
C PHE A 16 -9.63 19.10 -0.08
N ASN A 17 -10.54 18.77 -0.98
CA ASN A 17 -11.96 18.67 -0.67
C ASN A 17 -12.14 17.48 0.30
N LEU A 18 -12.06 17.80 1.60
CA LEU A 18 -11.86 16.92 2.75
C LEU A 18 -13.00 15.96 3.11
N SER A 19 -14.04 15.76 2.28
CA SER A 19 -15.19 14.91 2.71
C SER A 19 -15.64 13.81 1.74
N LEU A 20 -15.10 13.70 0.52
CA LEU A 20 -15.54 12.67 -0.44
C LEU A 20 -14.48 11.62 -0.79
N ASN A 21 -13.20 11.88 -0.51
CA ASN A 21 -12.07 11.05 -0.96
C ASN A 21 -11.19 10.56 0.20
N GLU A 22 -11.79 9.96 1.22
CA GLU A 22 -11.00 9.18 2.17
C GLU A 22 -10.36 7.98 1.45
N PRO A 23 -9.04 7.78 1.56
CA PRO A 23 -8.37 6.66 0.93
C PRO A 23 -8.94 5.35 1.47
N PHE A 24 -9.13 4.38 0.57
CA PHE A 24 -9.53 3.03 0.94
C PHE A 24 -8.54 2.02 0.37
N ASP A 25 -8.39 0.90 1.06
CA ASP A 25 -7.59 -0.21 0.57
C ASP A 25 -8.23 -0.83 -0.68
N SER A 26 -7.48 -0.92 -1.77
CA SER A 26 -7.95 -1.55 -3.01
C SER A 26 -7.58 -3.02 -3.09
N PHE A 27 -6.48 -3.43 -2.46
CA PHE A 27 -5.98 -4.79 -2.49
C PHE A 27 -6.22 -5.51 -1.16
N PHE A 28 -6.87 -6.67 -1.24
CA PHE A 28 -7.16 -7.52 -0.09
C PHE A 28 -6.64 -8.93 -0.32
N ILE A 29 -6.19 -9.56 0.77
CA ILE A 29 -5.87 -10.98 0.83
C ILE A 29 -6.99 -11.69 1.57
N MET A 30 -7.58 -12.68 0.91
CA MET A 30 -8.54 -13.61 1.49
C MET A 30 -7.86 -14.95 1.73
N LYS A 31 -7.87 -15.38 2.98
CA LYS A 31 -7.33 -16.66 3.45
C LYS A 31 -8.47 -17.55 3.90
N ARG A 32 -8.41 -18.83 3.55
CA ARG A 32 -9.36 -19.82 4.04
C ARG A 32 -8.96 -20.26 5.45
N ILE A 33 -9.93 -20.31 6.35
CA ILE A 33 -9.76 -20.91 7.68
C ILE A 33 -10.19 -22.37 7.55
N SER A 34 -9.33 -23.32 7.90
CA SER A 34 -9.67 -24.73 7.89
C SER A 34 -8.87 -25.47 8.96
N SER A 35 -9.52 -26.43 9.63
CA SER A 35 -8.88 -27.29 10.63
C SER A 35 -7.77 -28.15 10.04
N GLN A 36 -7.80 -28.39 8.73
CA GLN A 36 -6.80 -29.20 8.00
C GLN A 36 -5.83 -28.34 7.18
N ASN A 37 -5.78 -27.02 7.41
CA ASN A 37 -4.95 -26.06 6.67
C ASN A 37 -5.20 -26.07 5.14
N GLU A 38 -6.43 -26.37 4.74
CA GLU A 38 -6.83 -26.32 3.33
C GLU A 38 -6.94 -24.89 2.80
N ASN A 39 -6.45 -24.67 1.59
CA ASN A 39 -6.43 -23.39 0.89
C ASN A 39 -7.47 -23.35 -0.26
N PHE A 40 -7.49 -22.28 -1.04
CA PHE A 40 -8.27 -22.19 -2.29
C PHE A 40 -7.65 -23.00 -3.44
N ASN A 41 -6.66 -23.86 -3.15
CA ASN A 41 -6.05 -24.76 -4.14
C ASN A 41 -7.02 -25.85 -4.60
N SER A 42 -7.79 -26.42 -3.68
CA SER A 42 -8.79 -27.45 -3.94
C SER A 42 -10.15 -26.90 -4.37
N VAL A 43 -10.36 -25.58 -4.29
CA VAL A 43 -11.64 -24.94 -4.62
C VAL A 43 -11.66 -24.57 -6.11
N SER A 44 -12.78 -24.88 -6.78
CA SER A 44 -12.99 -24.53 -8.18
C SER A 44 -12.93 -23.01 -8.40
N PRO A 45 -12.18 -22.52 -9.42
CA PRO A 45 -12.08 -21.08 -9.70
C PRO A 45 -13.43 -20.45 -10.03
N PHE A 46 -14.35 -21.20 -10.66
CA PHE A 46 -15.70 -20.72 -10.94
C PHE A 46 -16.53 -20.53 -9.67
N LEU A 47 -16.37 -21.41 -8.67
CA LEU A 47 -17.03 -21.26 -7.36
C LEU A 47 -16.48 -20.05 -6.61
N VAL A 48 -15.17 -19.82 -6.67
CA VAL A 48 -14.54 -18.65 -6.08
C VAL A 48 -15.10 -17.36 -6.72
N GLN A 49 -15.10 -17.29 -8.05
CA GLN A 49 -15.59 -16.12 -8.77
C GLN A 49 -17.08 -15.87 -8.46
N LYS A 50 -17.92 -16.90 -8.53
CA LYS A 50 -19.35 -16.79 -8.21
C LYS A 50 -19.58 -16.39 -6.75
N GLY A 51 -18.81 -16.94 -5.81
CA GLY A 51 -18.92 -16.60 -4.38
C GLY A 51 -18.57 -15.14 -4.11
N ILE A 52 -17.51 -14.63 -4.73
CA ILE A 52 -17.09 -13.22 -4.59
C ILE A 52 -18.12 -12.30 -5.24
N ASN A 53 -18.54 -12.61 -6.47
CA ASN A 53 -19.55 -11.81 -7.19
C ASN A 53 -20.88 -11.76 -6.44
N SER A 54 -21.33 -12.86 -5.82
CA SER A 54 -22.54 -12.87 -5.00
C SER A 54 -22.41 -12.06 -3.72
N SER A 55 -21.19 -11.92 -3.17
CA SER A 55 -20.97 -11.28 -1.87
C SER A 55 -20.70 -9.78 -1.99
N ILE A 56 -19.90 -9.37 -2.99
CA ILE A 56 -19.38 -8.00 -3.15
C ILE A 56 -19.74 -7.40 -4.52
N GLY A 57 -20.25 -8.22 -5.45
CA GLY A 57 -20.45 -7.83 -6.85
C GLY A 57 -19.18 -8.02 -7.68
N ASP A 58 -19.19 -7.46 -8.89
CA ASP A 58 -18.04 -7.52 -9.80
C ASP A 58 -16.87 -6.69 -9.27
N VAL A 59 -15.78 -7.38 -8.96
CA VAL A 59 -14.52 -6.79 -8.51
C VAL A 59 -13.55 -6.65 -9.69
N LYS A 60 -12.55 -5.75 -9.55
CA LYS A 60 -11.61 -5.44 -10.64
C LYS A 60 -10.72 -6.62 -11.01
N SER A 61 -10.26 -7.38 -10.01
CA SER A 61 -9.45 -8.57 -10.25
C SER A 61 -9.56 -9.57 -9.10
N ILE A 62 -9.53 -10.85 -9.45
CA ILE A 62 -9.37 -11.95 -8.50
C ILE A 62 -8.20 -12.79 -9.01
N ARG A 63 -7.14 -12.87 -8.20
CA ARG A 63 -5.94 -13.65 -8.52
C ARG A 63 -5.64 -14.62 -7.42
N LYS A 64 -5.26 -15.84 -7.78
CA LYS A 64 -4.80 -16.84 -6.84
C LYS A 64 -3.29 -16.73 -6.66
N LEU A 65 -2.83 -16.64 -5.43
CA LEU A 65 -1.42 -16.57 -5.09
C LEU A 65 -0.80 -17.96 -4.99
N ARG A 66 0.54 -18.01 -5.10
CA ARG A 66 1.30 -19.26 -4.91
C ARG A 66 1.10 -19.88 -3.52
N SER A 67 0.75 -19.07 -2.51
CA SER A 67 0.40 -19.55 -1.16
C SER A 67 -0.92 -20.34 -1.13
N GLY A 68 -1.73 -20.27 -2.19
CA GLY A 68 -3.10 -20.80 -2.21
C GLY A 68 -4.15 -19.84 -1.67
N ASP A 69 -3.76 -18.61 -1.30
CA ASP A 69 -4.66 -17.51 -0.93
C ASP A 69 -5.19 -16.78 -2.17
N LEU A 70 -6.21 -15.93 -1.97
CA LEU A 70 -6.75 -15.08 -3.01
C LEU A 70 -6.35 -13.62 -2.78
N LEU A 71 -5.84 -12.99 -3.82
CA LEU A 71 -5.65 -11.55 -3.94
C LEU A 71 -6.84 -10.97 -4.71
N ILE A 72 -7.54 -10.04 -4.08
CA ILE A 72 -8.73 -9.40 -4.64
C ILE A 72 -8.45 -7.90 -4.74
N GLU A 73 -8.70 -7.35 -5.93
CA GLU A 73 -8.64 -5.91 -6.19
C GLU A 73 -10.06 -5.37 -6.36
N VAL A 74 -10.44 -4.43 -5.50
CA VAL A 74 -11.75 -3.76 -5.55
C VAL A 74 -11.63 -2.38 -6.21
N SER A 75 -12.71 -1.92 -6.84
CA SER A 75 -12.76 -0.61 -7.49
C SER A 75 -13.53 0.43 -6.67
N SER A 76 -14.37 -0.01 -5.72
CA SER A 76 -15.25 0.87 -4.96
C SER A 76 -15.02 0.78 -3.45
N ARG A 77 -15.14 1.92 -2.76
CA ARG A 77 -15.13 1.98 -1.29
C ARG A 77 -16.19 1.09 -0.64
N LYS A 78 -17.38 1.01 -1.23
CA LYS A 78 -18.46 0.14 -0.73
C LYS A 78 -18.01 -1.33 -0.73
N GLN A 79 -17.35 -1.74 -1.81
CA GLN A 79 -16.80 -3.09 -1.93
C GLN A 79 -15.68 -3.34 -0.92
N ALA A 80 -14.76 -2.37 -0.75
CA ALA A 80 -13.69 -2.44 0.24
C ALA A 80 -14.22 -2.64 1.67
N GLN A 81 -15.28 -1.93 2.05
CA GLN A 81 -15.92 -2.08 3.35
C GLN A 81 -16.65 -3.42 3.52
N GLN A 82 -17.25 -3.94 2.43
CA GLN A 82 -17.92 -5.24 2.44
C GLN A 82 -16.92 -6.38 2.54
N ILE A 83 -15.87 -6.39 1.71
CA ILE A 83 -14.86 -7.45 1.70
C ILE A 83 -14.10 -7.52 3.02
N ALA A 84 -13.79 -6.37 3.65
CA ALA A 84 -13.13 -6.33 4.95
C ALA A 84 -13.97 -6.96 6.08
N LYS A 85 -15.30 -7.01 5.92
CA LYS A 85 -16.23 -7.63 6.89
C LYS A 85 -16.60 -9.07 6.53
N LEU A 86 -16.12 -9.61 5.41
CA LEU A 86 -16.42 -10.98 5.01
C LEU A 86 -15.66 -11.97 5.88
N ASN A 87 -16.42 -12.81 6.57
CA ASN A 87 -15.92 -13.91 7.40
C ASN A 87 -16.19 -15.29 6.78
N ALA A 88 -17.03 -15.35 5.75
CA ALA A 88 -17.34 -16.59 5.05
C ALA A 88 -17.58 -16.32 3.57
N LEU A 89 -17.07 -17.21 2.72
CA LEU A 89 -17.34 -17.25 1.29
C LEU A 89 -18.22 -18.49 1.03
N SER A 90 -19.53 -18.26 0.85
CA SER A 90 -20.52 -19.33 0.84
C SER A 90 -20.48 -20.14 2.15
N THR A 91 -20.10 -21.41 2.12
CA THR A 91 -19.95 -22.29 3.29
C THR A 91 -18.53 -22.33 3.86
N LEU A 92 -17.57 -21.68 3.20
CA LEU A 92 -16.16 -21.73 3.61
C LEU A 92 -15.84 -20.56 4.52
N PRO A 93 -15.36 -20.79 5.77
CA PRO A 93 -14.92 -19.70 6.62
C PRO A 93 -13.62 -19.11 6.07
N VAL A 94 -13.55 -17.77 6.04
CA VAL A 94 -12.43 -17.02 5.49
C VAL A 94 -12.05 -15.86 6.41
N THR A 95 -10.79 -15.43 6.32
CA THR A 95 -10.32 -14.17 6.90
C THR A 95 -9.87 -13.27 5.76
N VAL A 96 -10.27 -12.01 5.82
CA VAL A 96 -9.82 -10.99 4.87
C VAL A 96 -8.95 -9.97 5.59
N SER A 97 -7.84 -9.60 4.96
CA SER A 97 -6.94 -8.53 5.44
C SER A 97 -6.45 -7.67 4.28
N ALA A 98 -6.26 -6.38 4.49
CA ALA A 98 -5.65 -5.49 3.51
C ALA A 98 -4.22 -5.93 3.13
N HIS A 99 -3.84 -5.73 1.87
CA HIS A 99 -2.51 -6.12 1.39
C HIS A 99 -1.46 -5.08 1.79
N SER A 100 -0.56 -5.48 2.69
CA SER A 100 0.40 -4.58 3.35
C SER A 100 1.32 -3.80 2.41
N THR A 101 1.61 -4.29 1.20
CA THR A 101 2.52 -3.60 0.26
C THR A 101 1.86 -3.09 -1.01
N LEU A 102 0.70 -3.61 -1.41
CA LEU A 102 0.07 -3.21 -2.67
C LEU A 102 -0.81 -1.97 -2.48
N ASN A 103 -1.28 -1.77 -1.24
CA ASN A 103 -1.94 -0.53 -0.82
C ASN A 103 -0.95 0.55 -0.37
N SER A 104 0.37 0.36 -0.56
CA SER A 104 1.36 1.36 -0.13
C SER A 104 2.41 1.56 -1.21
N SER A 105 2.81 2.82 -1.47
CA SER A 105 3.95 3.14 -2.30
C SER A 105 5.18 3.45 -1.45
N LYS A 106 6.37 3.30 -2.04
CA LYS A 106 7.64 3.70 -1.41
C LYS A 106 8.36 4.67 -2.35
N GLY A 107 8.84 5.77 -1.79
CA GLY A 107 9.61 6.80 -2.49
C GLY A 107 10.94 7.08 -1.81
N VAL A 108 11.87 7.68 -2.56
CA VAL A 108 13.13 8.24 -2.03
C VAL A 108 13.14 9.72 -2.31
N VAL A 109 13.43 10.52 -1.29
CA VAL A 109 13.69 11.95 -1.44
C VAL A 109 15.12 12.23 -0.98
N THR A 110 15.83 13.02 -1.78
CA THR A 110 17.15 13.54 -1.46
C THR A 110 17.02 15.00 -1.05
N CYS A 111 17.22 15.30 0.23
CA CYS A 111 17.23 16.66 0.75
C CYS A 111 18.35 16.81 1.79
N GLY A 112 19.30 17.72 1.54
CA GLY A 112 20.41 17.97 2.45
C GLY A 112 19.99 18.66 3.75
N GLU A 113 18.91 19.44 3.71
CA GLU A 113 18.41 20.23 4.85
C GLU A 113 17.75 19.33 5.91
N LEU A 114 17.15 18.21 5.49
CA LEU A 114 16.53 17.23 6.39
C LEU A 114 17.52 16.29 7.08
N LEU A 115 18.83 16.51 6.92
CA LEU A 115 19.88 15.67 7.53
C LEU A 115 19.87 15.73 9.06
N HIS A 116 19.45 16.85 9.64
CA HIS A 116 19.42 17.05 11.09
C HIS A 116 18.01 16.96 11.68
N THR A 117 16.96 17.04 10.85
CA THR A 117 15.56 16.98 11.28
C THR A 117 15.15 15.55 11.70
N PRO A 118 14.63 15.34 12.91
CA PRO A 118 14.18 14.01 13.36
C PRO A 118 13.13 13.40 12.43
N THR A 119 13.15 12.07 12.27
CA THR A 119 12.25 11.38 11.34
C THR A 119 10.77 11.53 11.72
N GLU A 120 10.49 11.76 12.99
CA GLU A 120 9.16 11.95 13.56
C GLU A 120 8.55 13.26 13.05
N GLU A 121 9.27 14.37 13.15
CA GLU A 121 8.85 15.70 12.65
C GLU A 121 8.59 15.67 11.14
N ILE A 122 9.48 15.04 10.38
CA ILE A 122 9.29 14.86 8.93
C ILE A 122 8.05 14.02 8.62
N THR A 123 7.75 13.00 9.44
CA THR A 123 6.55 12.18 9.26
C THR A 123 5.29 12.99 9.54
N GLU A 124 5.29 13.83 10.58
CA GLU A 124 4.16 14.68 10.96
C GLU A 124 3.85 15.73 9.88
N ASP A 125 4.88 16.45 9.42
CA ASP A 125 4.72 17.48 8.39
C ASP A 125 4.28 16.93 7.03
N LEU A 126 4.74 15.72 6.68
CA LEU A 126 4.38 15.07 5.43
C LEU A 126 3.15 14.16 5.56
N LYS A 127 2.55 14.06 6.74
CA LYS A 127 1.33 13.27 6.97
C LYS A 127 0.18 13.75 6.09
N CYS A 128 0.08 15.06 5.86
CA CYS A 128 -0.90 15.66 4.94
C CYS A 128 -0.72 15.21 3.49
N GLN A 129 0.48 14.71 3.11
CA GLN A 129 0.77 14.16 1.79
C GLN A 129 0.59 12.63 1.74
N GLY A 130 0.03 12.02 2.79
CA GLY A 130 -0.18 10.57 2.86
C GLY A 130 1.05 9.76 3.26
N VAL A 131 2.12 10.41 3.72
CA VAL A 131 3.29 9.71 4.29
C VAL A 131 2.90 9.06 5.61
N THR A 132 3.15 7.76 5.72
CA THR A 132 2.86 6.97 6.93
C THR A 132 4.11 6.49 7.64
N HIS A 133 5.24 6.39 6.94
CA HIS A 133 6.49 5.99 7.55
C HIS A 133 7.70 6.64 6.88
N VAL A 134 8.65 7.10 7.68
CA VAL A 134 9.88 7.74 7.23
C VAL A 134 11.10 7.01 7.77
N ARG A 135 12.07 6.75 6.90
CA ARG A 135 13.32 6.08 7.28
C ARG A 135 14.52 6.69 6.57
N ARG A 136 15.53 7.11 7.33
CA ARG A 136 16.82 7.56 6.76
C ARG A 136 17.60 6.43 6.11
N ILE A 137 18.17 6.71 4.93
CA ILE A 137 19.07 5.78 4.26
C ILE A 137 20.46 5.86 4.92
N LYS A 138 20.99 4.71 5.35
CA LYS A 138 22.36 4.60 5.87
C LYS A 138 23.19 3.75 4.92
N ILE A 139 24.44 4.14 4.71
CA ILE A 139 25.40 3.40 3.88
C ILE A 139 26.17 2.45 4.78
N ARG A 140 26.25 1.17 4.41
CA ARG A 140 27.18 0.23 5.04
C ARG A 140 28.58 0.40 4.42
N ARG A 141 29.59 0.74 5.23
CA ARG A 141 31.01 0.68 4.85
C ARG A 141 31.77 -0.11 5.90
N GLU A 142 32.55 -1.10 5.47
CA GLU A 142 33.40 -1.92 6.35
C GLU A 142 32.63 -2.52 7.56
N GLY A 143 31.40 -2.99 7.31
CA GLY A 143 30.53 -3.57 8.35
C GLY A 143 29.85 -2.55 9.29
N LYS A 144 30.17 -1.26 9.21
CA LYS A 144 29.54 -0.19 10.01
C LYS A 144 28.47 0.56 9.22
N LEU A 145 27.35 0.85 9.88
CA LEU A 145 26.29 1.71 9.36
C LEU A 145 26.71 3.17 9.53
N LEU A 146 27.00 3.85 8.41
CA LEU A 146 27.35 5.26 8.37
C LEU A 146 26.23 6.06 7.73
N ASP A 147 26.04 7.29 8.19
CA ASP A 147 25.10 8.21 7.54
C ASP A 147 25.63 8.64 6.16
N THR A 148 24.72 9.02 5.27
CA THR A 148 25.10 9.51 3.94
C THR A 148 25.89 10.81 4.08
N LYS A 149 27.04 10.90 3.39
CA LYS A 149 27.90 12.10 3.47
C LYS A 149 27.13 13.34 2.97
N PRO A 150 27.26 14.51 3.62
CA PRO A 150 26.73 15.76 3.09
C PRO A 150 27.32 16.03 1.69
N PRO A 151 26.53 16.54 0.73
CA PRO A 151 25.29 17.30 0.90
C PRO A 151 23.99 16.50 0.69
N GLN A 152 24.03 15.15 0.72
CA GLN A 152 22.90 14.32 0.31
C GLN A 152 22.29 13.57 1.50
N GLY A 153 21.38 14.22 2.24
CA GLY A 153 20.45 13.49 3.12
C GLY A 153 19.49 12.71 2.23
N HIS A 154 19.48 11.39 2.33
CA HIS A 154 18.53 10.54 1.60
C HIS A 154 17.56 9.92 2.59
N ILE A 155 16.26 10.05 2.30
CA ILE A 155 15.19 9.55 3.16
C ILE A 155 14.21 8.72 2.32
N PHE A 156 13.86 7.53 2.82
CA PHE A 156 12.74 6.73 2.32
C PHE A 156 11.46 7.20 2.97
N PHE A 157 10.43 7.36 2.14
CA PHE A 157 9.07 7.57 2.57
C PHE A 157 8.23 6.40 2.13
N ARG A 158 7.32 5.96 3.00
CA ARG A 158 6.22 5.08 2.65
C ARG A 158 4.97 5.91 2.70
N CYS A 159 4.18 5.87 1.64
CA CYS A 159 2.87 6.47 1.60
C CYS A 159 1.83 5.36 1.47
N ASP A 160 0.74 5.46 2.22
CA ASP A 160 -0.40 4.59 2.00
C ASP A 160 -1.15 5.15 0.78
N GLY A 161 -1.39 4.27 -0.19
CA GLY A 161 -1.64 4.63 -1.58
C GLY A 161 -2.95 5.41 -1.74
N HIS A 162 -2.81 6.67 -2.18
CA HIS A 162 -3.80 7.30 -3.04
C HIS A 162 -3.76 6.54 -4.37
N HIS A 163 -4.74 5.68 -4.64
CA HIS A 163 -5.00 5.22 -6.00
C HIS A 163 -5.69 6.37 -6.72
N ASP A 164 -4.91 7.25 -7.36
CA ASP A 164 -5.44 8.19 -8.34
C ASP A 164 -5.95 7.38 -9.54
N PRO A 165 -7.26 7.37 -9.85
CA PRO A 165 -7.80 6.63 -10.99
C PRO A 165 -7.43 7.24 -12.36
N GLU A 166 -6.69 8.36 -12.39
CA GLU A 166 -6.40 9.14 -13.60
C GLU A 166 -4.98 8.97 -14.17
N VAL A 167 -4.14 8.06 -13.63
CA VAL A 167 -2.82 7.82 -14.22
C VAL A 167 -2.77 6.40 -14.82
N PRO A 168 -2.63 6.27 -16.17
CA PRO A 168 -2.55 4.99 -16.88
C PRO A 168 -1.40 4.08 -16.43
#